data_AF-A0AAW7JTL7-F1
#
_entry.id   AF-A0AAW7JTL7-F1
#
_cell.length_a   1.000
_cell.length_b   1.000
_cell.length_c   1.000
_cell.angle_alpha   90.00
_cell.angle_beta   90.00
_cell.angle_gamma   90.00
#
_symmetry.space_group_name_H-M   'P 1'
#
loop_
_entity.id
_entity.type
_entity.pdbx_description
1 polymer ?
#
loop_
_entity_poly.entity_id
_entity_poly.type
_entity_poly.pdbx_seq_one_letter_code
_entity_poly.pdbx_strand_id
1 'polypeptide(L)'
;MAEYRLKDGYALTDKEIERLSEACERGNYPGEPGEWIVRPQGKPALSDEPLANVYVELPQSMVAAIDAKGGTCSDFIRKAVAAVL
;
A
#
# COMPACT_ATOMS: atom_id res chain seq x y z
N MET A 1 15.24 2.26 -27.10
CA MET A 1 14.16 2.92 -26.36
C MET A 1 12.91 2.84 -27.20
N ALA A 2 11.99 1.97 -26.81
CA ALA A 2 10.70 1.81 -27.44
C ALA A 2 9.67 2.76 -26.80
N GLU A 3 8.74 3.23 -27.63
CA GLU A 3 7.58 4.00 -27.22
C GLU A 3 6.34 3.16 -27.50
N TYR A 4 5.54 2.93 -26.46
CA TYR A 4 4.34 2.12 -26.50
C TYR A 4 3.12 3.02 -26.38
N ARG A 5 2.16 2.90 -27.29
CA ARG A 5 0.91 3.66 -27.20
C ARG A 5 -0.18 2.81 -26.58
N LEU A 6 -0.77 3.33 -25.52
CA LEU A 6 -1.92 2.74 -24.87
C LEU A 6 -3.20 3.13 -25.62
N LYS A 7 -4.27 2.40 -25.33
CA LYS A 7 -5.57 2.57 -25.99
C LYS A 7 -6.15 3.99 -25.82
N ASP A 8 -5.82 4.66 -24.72
CA ASP A 8 -6.29 6.02 -24.40
C ASP A 8 -5.35 7.11 -24.97
N GLY A 9 -4.40 6.74 -25.83
CA GLY A 9 -3.50 7.69 -26.51
C GLY A 9 -2.24 8.07 -25.71
N TYR A 10 -2.13 7.60 -24.46
CA TYR A 10 -0.95 7.80 -23.64
C TYR A 10 0.26 7.05 -24.20
N ALA A 11 1.38 7.74 -24.32
CA ALA A 11 2.65 7.19 -24.77
C ALA A 11 3.51 6.82 -23.56
N LEU A 12 3.95 5.57 -23.54
CA LEU A 12 4.74 4.98 -22.48
C LEU A 12 6.14 4.65 -22.99
N THR A 13 7.17 5.06 -22.27
CA THR A 13 8.55 4.68 -22.62
C THR A 13 9.08 3.56 -21.74
N ASP A 14 10.13 2.88 -22.21
CA ASP A 14 10.88 1.89 -21.40
C ASP A 14 11.27 2.46 -20.02
N LYS A 15 11.62 3.74 -19.93
CA LYS A 15 12.00 4.41 -18.69
C LYS A 15 10.84 4.57 -17.72
N GLU A 16 9.64 4.88 -18.23
CA GLU A 16 8.44 4.91 -17.38
C GLU A 16 8.12 3.50 -16.86
N ILE A 17 8.28 2.47 -17.68
CA ILE A 17 8.06 1.06 -17.27
C ILE A 17 9.00 0.69 -16.12
N GLU A 18 10.30 0.97 -16.25
CA GLU A 18 11.28 0.70 -15.20
C GLU A 18 10.95 1.46 -13.90
N ARG A 19 10.68 2.77 -14.01
CA ARG A 19 10.29 3.60 -12.85
C ARG A 19 9.07 3.04 -12.12
N LEU A 20 8.10 2.51 -12.86
CA LEU A 20 6.87 1.95 -12.28
C LEU A 20 7.06 0.56 -11.72
N SER A 21 7.90 -0.26 -12.35
CA SER A 21 8.32 -1.55 -11.78
C SER A 21 8.93 -1.32 -10.40
N GLU A 22 9.86 -0.35 -10.29
CA GLU A 22 10.45 0.01 -9.01
C GLU A 22 9.43 0.54 -7.99
N ALA A 23 8.44 1.33 -8.43
CA ALA A 23 7.38 1.82 -7.55
C ALA A 23 6.48 0.67 -7.06
N CYS A 24 6.14 -0.27 -7.94
CA CYS A 24 5.34 -1.45 -7.65
C CYS A 24 6.03 -2.36 -6.62
N GLU A 25 7.34 -2.59 -6.73
CA GLU A 25 8.11 -3.35 -5.73
C GLU A 25 8.07 -2.71 -4.34
N ARG A 26 7.88 -1.38 -4.28
CA ARG A 26 7.70 -0.63 -3.01
C ARG A 26 6.23 -0.56 -2.55
N GLY A 27 5.30 -1.21 -3.26
CA GLY A 27 3.87 -1.14 -2.99
C GLY A 27 3.23 0.21 -3.32
N ASN A 28 3.95 1.08 -4.05
CA ASN A 28 3.43 2.35 -4.51
C ASN A 28 2.89 2.18 -5.94
N TYR A 29 1.62 2.52 -6.14
CA TYR A 29 0.94 2.44 -7.44
C TYR A 29 0.57 3.85 -7.92
N PRO A 30 1.55 4.63 -8.40
CA PRO A 30 1.33 6.03 -8.75
C PRO A 30 0.51 6.19 -10.04
N GLY A 31 -0.52 7.04 -9.98
CA GLY A 31 -1.20 7.65 -11.13
C GLY A 31 -2.69 7.96 -10.90
N GLU A 32 -3.30 8.70 -11.82
CA GLU A 32 -4.69 9.16 -11.71
C GLU A 32 -5.70 8.20 -12.38
N PRO A 33 -6.91 8.04 -11.81
CA PRO A 33 -7.94 7.22 -12.43
C PRO A 33 -8.36 7.77 -13.79
N GLY A 34 -8.28 6.93 -14.83
CA GLY A 34 -8.78 7.25 -16.18
C GLY A 34 -7.73 7.64 -17.21
N GLU A 35 -6.48 7.89 -16.82
CA GLU A 35 -5.38 8.08 -17.78
C GLU A 35 -4.65 6.78 -18.10
N TRP A 36 -4.62 5.82 -17.16
CA TRP A 36 -3.88 4.57 -17.34
C TRP A 36 -4.16 3.45 -16.31
N ILE A 37 -4.71 3.74 -15.11
CA ILE A 37 -4.69 2.79 -13.99
C ILE A 37 -5.99 1.99 -13.83
N VAL A 38 -5.86 0.66 -13.86
CA VAL A 38 -6.91 -0.30 -13.50
C VAL A 38 -7.21 -0.19 -12.00
N ARG A 39 -8.45 0.17 -11.65
CA ARG A 39 -8.94 0.12 -10.27
C ARG A 39 -9.15 -1.33 -9.81
N PRO A 40 -9.09 -1.60 -8.49
CA PRO A 40 -8.72 -0.67 -7.44
C PRO A 40 -7.21 -0.47 -7.41
N GLN A 41 -6.78 0.78 -7.29
CA GLN A 41 -5.41 1.10 -6.89
C GLN A 41 -5.09 0.22 -5.68
N GLY A 42 -3.91 -0.42 -5.69
CA GLY A 42 -3.44 -1.20 -4.54
C GLY A 42 -3.67 -0.43 -3.25
N LYS A 43 -3.97 -1.14 -2.17
CA LYS A 43 -4.32 -0.54 -0.87
C LYS A 43 -3.35 0.61 -0.58
N PRO A 44 -3.84 1.85 -0.38
CA PRO A 44 -2.97 3.02 -0.23
C PRO A 44 -1.91 2.76 0.85
N ALA A 45 -0.72 3.33 0.64
CA ALA A 45 0.39 3.18 1.56
C ALA A 45 -0.06 3.54 2.99
N LEU A 46 0.36 2.73 3.97
CA LEU A 46 -0.03 2.91 5.37
C LEU A 46 0.66 4.12 6.03
N SER A 47 1.81 4.55 5.49
CA SER A 47 2.60 5.71 5.94
C SER A 47 3.51 6.16 4.79
N ASP A 48 3.89 7.43 4.79
CA ASP A 48 4.94 7.97 3.91
C ASP A 48 6.36 7.63 4.40
N GLU A 49 6.49 7.23 5.66
CA GLU A 49 7.75 6.80 6.26
C GLU A 49 7.99 5.28 6.14
N PRO A 50 9.26 4.82 6.06
CA PRO A 50 9.59 3.40 6.07
C PRO A 50 8.99 2.67 7.28
N LEU A 51 8.26 1.58 7.03
CA LEU A 51 7.65 0.77 8.09
C LEU A 51 8.66 -0.24 8.65
N ALA A 52 8.76 -0.30 9.97
CA ALA A 52 9.51 -1.34 10.68
C ALA A 52 8.57 -2.45 11.19
N ASN A 53 8.95 -3.70 11.00
CA ASN A 53 8.22 -4.84 11.54
C ASN A 53 8.53 -5.01 13.03
N VAL A 54 7.48 -5.09 13.86
CA VAL A 54 7.59 -5.33 15.30
C VAL A 54 6.87 -6.63 15.64
N TYR A 55 7.58 -7.56 16.27
CA TYR A 55 7.00 -8.79 16.79
C TYR A 55 6.57 -8.59 18.25
N VAL A 56 5.31 -8.91 18.56
CA VAL A 56 4.75 -8.82 19.91
C VAL A 56 3.93 -10.07 20.18
N GLU A 57 4.12 -10.66 21.35
CA GLU A 57 3.26 -11.74 21.85
C GLU A 57 2.18 -11.13 22.76
N LEU A 58 0.92 -11.47 22.49
CA LEU A 58 -0.22 -11.05 23.28
C LEU A 58 -0.97 -12.29 23.81
N PRO A 59 -1.57 -12.22 25.00
CA PRO A 59 -2.47 -13.26 25.47
C PRO A 59 -3.60 -13.53 24.46
N GLN A 60 -3.96 -14.80 24.28
CA GLN A 60 -5.03 -15.20 23.34
C GLN A 60 -6.36 -14.48 23.60
N SER A 61 -6.68 -14.24 24.88
CA SER A 61 -7.89 -13.49 25.26
C SER A 61 -7.87 -12.05 24.75
N MET A 62 -6.70 -11.42 24.67
CA MET A 62 -6.55 -10.07 24.13
C MET A 62 -6.66 -10.07 22.60
N VAL A 63 -6.09 -11.06 21.92
CA VAL A 63 -6.23 -11.21 20.47
C VAL A 63 -7.70 -11.39 20.11
N ALA A 64 -8.41 -12.28 20.81
CA ALA A 64 -9.85 -12.48 20.61
C ALA A 64 -10.67 -11.20 20.87
N ALA A 65 -10.30 -10.40 21.88
CA ALA A 65 -10.95 -9.12 22.17
C ALA A 65 -10.69 -8.07 21.08
N ILE A 66 -9.51 -8.09 20.45
CA ILE A 66 -9.17 -7.23 19.32
C ILE A 66 -9.98 -7.63 18.08
N ASP A 67 -10.03 -8.93 17.77
CA ASP A 67 -10.80 -9.44 16.64
C ASP A 67 -12.30 -9.12 16.77
N ALA A 68 -12.84 -9.19 17.98
CA ALA A 68 -14.23 -8.83 18.26
C ALA A 68 -14.57 -7.35 18.04
N LYS A 69 -13.59 -6.44 18.13
CA LYS A 69 -13.79 -5.00 17.87
C LYS A 69 -13.89 -4.67 16.37
N GLY A 70 -13.59 -5.62 15.50
CA GLY A 70 -13.59 -5.44 14.05
C GLY A 70 -12.33 -4.71 13.54
N GLY A 71 -11.85 -5.15 12.37
CA GLY A 71 -10.60 -4.66 11.76
C GLY A 71 -9.44 -5.63 11.91
N THR A 72 -8.24 -5.22 11.50
CA THR A 72 -7.03 -6.05 11.63
C THR A 72 -6.32 -5.77 12.96
N CYS A 73 -5.72 -6.80 13.56
CA CYS A 73 -4.93 -6.66 14.79
C CYS A 73 -3.84 -5.59 14.64
N SER A 74 -3.16 -5.54 13.49
CA SER A 74 -2.14 -4.54 13.19
C SER A 74 -2.70 -3.12 13.15
N ASP A 75 -3.91 -2.90 12.63
CA ASP A 75 -4.54 -1.56 12.64
C ASP A 75 -4.91 -1.13 14.06
N PHE A 76 -5.38 -2.07 14.89
CA PHE A 76 -5.67 -1.80 16.29
C PHE A 76 -4.41 -1.41 17.06
N ILE A 77 -3.33 -2.17 16.91
CA ILE A 77 -2.04 -1.89 17.56
C ILE A 77 -1.49 -0.55 17.09
N ARG A 78 -1.52 -0.25 15.78
CA ARG A 78 -1.07 1.04 15.25
C ARG A 78 -1.84 2.22 15.85
N LYS A 79 -3.17 2.12 15.97
CA LYS A 79 -4.00 3.16 16.62
C LYS A 79 -3.71 3.29 18.11
N ALA A 80 -3.49 2.18 18.81
CA ALA A 80 -3.17 2.19 20.23
C ALA A 80 -1.82 2.86 20.51
N VAL A 81 -0.80 2.57 19.71
CA VAL A 81 0.52 3.21 19.79
C VAL A 81 0.42 4.71 19.49
N ALA A 82 -0.28 5.09 18.41
CA ALA A 82 -0.47 6.49 18.03
C ALA A 82 -1.32 7.31 19.00
N ALA A 83 -2.09 6.66 19.89
CA ALA A 83 -2.85 7.36 20.94
C ALA A 83 -2.03 7.64 22.21
N VAL A 84 -0.86 7.01 22.34
CA VAL A 84 0.03 7.15 23.51
C VAL A 84 1.22 8.06 23.21
N LEU A 85 1.69 8.06 21.96
CA LEU A 85 2.70 8.99 21.44
C LEU A 85 2.09 10.35 21.10
#